data_AF-D7CNE0-F1
#
_entry.id   AF-D7CNE0-F1
#
_cell.length_a   1.000
_cell.length_b   1.000
_cell.length_c   1.000
_cell.angle_alpha   90.00
_cell.angle_beta   90.00
_cell.angle_gamma   90.00
#
_symmetry.space_group_name_H-M   'P 1'
#
loop_
_entity.id
_entity.type
_entity.pdbx_description
1 polymer ?
#
loop_
_entity_poly.entity_id
_entity_poly.type
_entity_poly.pdbx_seq_one_letter_code
_entity_poly.pdbx_strand_id
1 'polypeptide(L)'
;MSEDLVQKAKDNARQNFREGLNCAESVLKAILDTGVTDFPPEVVAMATGFGGGMGLSGNNCGALIGAVMAVGAVHGRKNPLEGEFQERVDRLYGNPGLYRFFNGLPHEFKAKFQYLDCAKLNENYPEWQDKERFRQCMKMVIEAAGMAMEYIIKGKEEGYIQPFGPNVAGKE
;
A
#
# COMPACT_ATOMS: atom_id res chain seq x y z
N MET A 1 14.49 7.69 -14.32
CA MET A 1 14.11 8.41 -13.08
C MET A 1 13.00 7.69 -12.33
N SER A 2 11.90 7.31 -12.99
CA SER A 2 10.82 6.50 -12.39
C SER A 2 11.28 5.11 -11.93
N GLU A 3 12.01 4.39 -12.78
CA GLU A 3 12.55 3.05 -12.45
C GLU A 3 13.50 3.06 -11.24
N ASP A 4 14.30 4.11 -11.10
CA ASP A 4 15.25 4.28 -9.99
C ASP A 4 14.52 4.42 -8.65
N LEU A 5 13.43 5.19 -8.60
CA LEU A 5 12.61 5.33 -7.40
C LEU A 5 11.89 4.04 -7.01
N VAL A 6 11.38 3.29 -8.00
CA VAL A 6 10.74 1.99 -7.76
C VAL A 6 11.75 1.00 -7.18
N GLN A 7 12.95 0.95 -7.74
CA GLN A 7 14.01 0.07 -7.24
C GLN A 7 14.47 0.50 -5.84
N LYS A 8 14.66 1.80 -5.59
CA LYS A 8 14.98 2.34 -4.26
C LYS A 8 13.92 1.96 -3.22
N ALA A 9 12.63 2.06 -3.55
CA ALA A 9 11.55 1.66 -2.66
C ALA A 9 11.62 0.15 -2.33
N LYS A 10 11.88 -0.70 -3.33
CA LYS A 10 12.05 -2.15 -3.17
C LYS A 10 13.23 -2.49 -2.24
N ASP A 11 14.37 -1.84 -2.44
CA ASP A 11 15.59 -2.08 -1.66
C ASP A 11 15.45 -1.61 -0.21
N ASN A 12 14.86 -0.42 0.00
CA ASN A 12 14.56 0.09 1.33
C ASN A 12 13.60 -0.86 2.07
N ALA A 13 12.52 -1.32 1.42
CA ALA A 13 11.55 -2.21 2.06
C ALA A 13 12.15 -3.56 2.44
N ARG A 14 13.03 -4.10 1.58
CA ARG A 14 13.81 -5.30 1.87
C ARG A 14 14.69 -5.12 3.10
N GLN A 15 15.39 -3.99 3.19
CA GLN A 15 16.30 -3.71 4.30
C GLN A 15 15.53 -3.53 5.60
N ASN A 16 14.49 -2.69 5.59
CA ASN A 16 13.62 -2.47 6.74
C ASN A 16 13.09 -3.80 7.32
N PHE A 17 12.59 -4.69 6.46
CA PHE A 17 12.05 -5.98 6.91
C PHE A 17 13.12 -6.91 7.51
N ARG A 18 14.36 -6.83 7.01
CA ARG A 18 15.50 -7.57 7.58
C ARG A 18 15.94 -7.02 8.94
N GLU A 19 15.75 -5.73 9.16
CA GLU A 19 16.09 -5.05 10.42
C GLU A 19 15.02 -5.23 11.51
N GLY A 20 13.94 -5.98 11.22
CA GLY A 20 12.94 -6.37 12.20
C GLY A 20 11.67 -5.52 12.19
N LEU A 21 11.54 -4.58 11.24
CA LEU A 21 10.27 -3.89 11.01
C LEU A 21 9.23 -4.89 10.51
N ASN A 22 7.98 -4.70 10.91
CA ASN A 22 6.90 -5.51 10.39
C ASN A 22 6.60 -5.16 8.92
N CYS A 23 5.75 -5.95 8.27
CA CYS A 23 5.47 -5.81 6.85
C CYS A 23 4.85 -4.45 6.46
N ALA A 24 4.00 -3.84 7.29
CA ALA A 24 3.40 -2.54 7.02
C ALA A 24 4.41 -1.40 7.24
N GLU A 25 5.13 -1.43 8.36
CA GLU A 25 6.19 -0.46 8.67
C GLU A 25 7.26 -0.44 7.59
N SER A 26 7.69 -1.63 7.15
CA SER A 26 8.75 -1.78 6.14
C SER A 26 8.39 -1.10 4.83
N VAL A 27 7.14 -1.24 4.38
CA VAL A 27 6.65 -0.63 3.13
C VAL A 27 6.46 0.87 3.29
N LEU A 28 5.78 1.33 4.35
CA LEU A 28 5.54 2.75 4.55
C LEU A 28 6.86 3.52 4.68
N LYS A 29 7.75 3.07 5.58
CA LYS A 29 9.05 3.71 5.79
C LYS A 29 9.88 3.74 4.50
N ALA A 30 9.87 2.66 3.72
CA ALA A 30 10.63 2.58 2.48
C ALA A 30 10.29 3.69 1.48
N ILE A 31 9.01 4.07 1.42
CA ILE A 31 8.53 5.15 0.56
C ILE A 31 8.84 6.54 1.15
N LEU A 32 8.69 6.72 2.46
CA LEU A 32 9.07 7.98 3.10
C LEU A 32 10.55 8.30 2.88
N ASP A 33 11.41 7.29 3.02
CA ASP A 33 12.86 7.40 2.82
C ASP A 33 13.27 7.71 1.35
N THR A 34 12.35 7.62 0.38
CA THR A 34 12.65 8.07 -0.98
C THR A 34 12.56 9.59 -1.13
N GLY A 35 11.95 10.30 -0.17
CA GLY A 35 11.79 11.76 -0.21
C GLY A 35 10.66 12.24 -1.13
N VAL A 36 9.68 11.38 -1.44
CA VAL A 36 8.53 11.76 -2.30
C VAL A 36 7.41 12.48 -1.53
N THR A 37 7.54 12.59 -0.21
CA THR A 37 6.63 13.28 0.69
C THR A 37 7.43 13.88 1.85
N ASP A 38 6.92 14.99 2.41
CA ASP A 38 7.52 15.68 3.56
C ASP A 38 6.92 15.23 4.89
N PHE A 39 6.38 14.00 4.95
CA PHE A 39 5.83 13.49 6.20
C PHE A 39 6.95 13.13 7.17
N PRO A 40 6.78 13.45 8.47
CA PRO A 40 7.81 13.19 9.46
C PRO A 40 7.97 11.67 9.69
N PRO A 41 9.18 11.15 9.96
CA PRO A 41 9.42 9.71 10.09
C PRO A 41 8.51 8.99 11.11
N GLU A 42 8.04 9.71 12.13
CA GLU A 42 7.17 9.23 13.20
C GLU A 42 5.82 8.70 12.69
N VAL A 43 5.37 9.08 11.49
CA VAL A 43 4.14 8.54 10.89
C VAL A 43 4.20 7.02 10.68
N VAL A 44 5.40 6.43 10.64
CA VAL A 44 5.59 4.97 10.57
C VAL A 44 4.93 4.26 11.76
N ALA A 45 4.86 4.90 12.93
CA ALA A 45 4.20 4.33 14.12
C ALA A 45 2.72 4.00 13.88
N MET A 46 2.05 4.69 12.96
CA MET A 46 0.67 4.36 12.59
C MET A 46 0.57 3.01 11.88
N ALA A 47 1.64 2.54 11.23
CA ALA A 47 1.65 1.27 10.52
C ALA A 47 1.85 0.05 11.45
N THR A 48 2.31 0.24 12.70
CA THR A 48 2.69 -0.84 13.61
C THR A 48 1.56 -1.86 13.82
N GLY A 49 0.34 -1.38 14.04
CA GLY A 49 -0.82 -2.23 14.30
C GLY A 49 -1.20 -3.15 13.14
N PHE A 50 -0.73 -2.89 11.92
CA PHE A 50 -1.13 -3.63 10.72
C PHE A 50 -0.29 -4.90 10.48
N GLY A 51 0.78 -5.12 11.25
CA GLY A 51 1.60 -6.32 11.17
C GLY A 51 0.80 -7.61 11.37
N GLY A 52 1.10 -8.66 10.58
CA GLY A 52 0.33 -9.92 10.60
C GLY A 52 -1.15 -9.76 10.20
N GLY A 53 -1.45 -8.66 9.49
CA GLY A 53 -2.78 -8.35 9.00
C GLY A 53 -3.73 -7.79 10.05
N MET A 54 -3.25 -6.86 10.89
CA MET A 54 -3.93 -6.22 12.03
C MET A 54 -3.62 -6.79 13.41
N GLY A 55 -2.35 -7.02 13.74
CA GLY A 55 -1.97 -7.53 15.06
C GLY A 55 -2.15 -9.04 15.15
N LEU A 56 -1.63 -9.75 14.15
CA LEU A 56 -1.69 -11.22 14.04
C LEU A 56 -3.11 -11.81 13.90
N SER A 57 -4.13 -11.01 13.63
CA SER A 57 -5.51 -11.48 13.45
C SER A 57 -5.76 -12.16 12.10
N GLY A 58 -4.84 -12.04 11.14
CA GLY A 58 -4.91 -12.74 9.86
C GLY A 58 -5.77 -12.07 8.79
N ASN A 59 -6.27 -10.86 9.01
CA ASN A 59 -7.01 -10.06 8.02
C ASN A 59 -6.06 -9.46 6.96
N ASN A 60 -6.49 -8.44 6.24
CA ASN A 60 -5.77 -7.81 5.12
C ASN A 60 -4.26 -7.62 5.37
N CYS A 61 -3.44 -8.04 4.41
CA CYS A 61 -1.99 -8.03 4.46
C CYS A 61 -1.42 -6.66 4.84
N GLY A 62 -0.59 -6.63 5.88
CA GLY A 62 0.05 -5.39 6.34
C GLY A 62 0.91 -4.71 5.27
N ALA A 63 1.61 -5.46 4.40
CA ALA A 63 2.39 -4.87 3.32
C ALA A 63 1.52 -4.09 2.32
N LEU A 64 0.35 -4.63 1.97
CA LEU A 64 -0.62 -3.94 1.13
C LEU A 64 -1.17 -2.68 1.82
N ILE A 65 -1.46 -2.76 3.11
CA ILE A 65 -1.96 -1.59 3.86
C ILE A 65 -0.87 -0.51 3.94
N GLY A 66 0.39 -0.88 4.19
CA GLY A 66 1.53 0.03 4.13
C GLY A 66 1.67 0.70 2.76
N ALA A 67 1.45 -0.03 1.67
CA ALA A 67 1.42 0.53 0.32
C ALA A 67 0.28 1.54 0.12
N VAL A 68 -0.94 1.20 0.55
CA VAL A 68 -2.10 2.13 0.52
C VAL A 68 -1.82 3.39 1.34
N MET A 69 -1.25 3.26 2.54
CA MET A 69 -0.85 4.40 3.37
C MET A 69 0.18 5.27 2.67
N ALA A 70 1.20 4.67 2.05
CA ALA A 70 2.26 5.39 1.35
C ALA A 70 1.75 6.15 0.12
N VAL A 71 0.87 5.53 -0.69
CA VAL A 71 0.21 6.22 -1.81
C VAL A 71 -0.69 7.36 -1.27
N GLY A 72 -1.40 7.13 -0.17
CA GLY A 72 -2.20 8.14 0.52
C GLY A 72 -1.37 9.31 1.08
N ALA A 73 -0.12 9.05 1.48
CA ALA A 73 0.78 10.10 1.93
C ALA A 73 1.10 11.11 0.83
N VAL A 74 1.07 10.71 -0.45
CA VAL A 74 1.29 11.61 -1.58
C VAL A 74 -0.03 12.14 -2.14
N HIS A 75 -0.96 11.24 -2.45
CA HIS A 75 -2.16 11.53 -3.25
C HIS A 75 -3.46 11.66 -2.43
N GLY A 76 -3.41 11.38 -1.13
CA GLY A 76 -4.58 11.47 -0.26
C GLY A 76 -5.04 12.92 -0.02
N ARG A 77 -6.32 13.07 0.33
CA ARG A 77 -6.90 14.38 0.71
C ARG A 77 -6.21 14.90 1.97
N LYS A 78 -5.46 16.01 1.84
CA LYS A 78 -4.78 16.67 2.98
C LYS A 78 -5.76 17.36 3.91
N ASN A 79 -6.85 17.91 3.37
CA ASN A 79 -7.97 18.41 4.15
C ASN A 79 -9.28 17.75 3.65
N PRO A 80 -9.73 16.64 4.26
CA PRO A 80 -10.94 15.93 3.85
C PRO A 80 -12.24 16.75 3.96
N LEU A 81 -12.23 17.87 4.70
CA LEU A 81 -13.37 18.76 4.88
C LEU A 81 -13.30 20.03 4.02
N GLU A 82 -12.29 20.15 3.16
CA GLU A 82 -12.19 21.25 2.20
C GLU A 82 -13.28 21.16 1.12
N GLY A 83 -13.93 22.30 0.85
CA GLY A 83 -14.96 22.44 -0.18
C GLY A 83 -16.36 22.03 0.26
N GLU A 84 -17.31 22.18 -0.65
CA GLU A 84 -18.71 21.83 -0.40
C GLU A 84 -18.91 20.31 -0.30
N PHE A 85 -20.05 19.87 0.23
CA PHE A 85 -20.34 18.44 0.39
C PHE A 85 -20.19 17.68 -0.94
N GLN A 86 -20.77 18.19 -2.02
CA GLN A 86 -20.73 17.53 -3.33
C GLN A 86 -19.29 17.45 -3.88
N GLU A 87 -18.50 18.52 -3.75
CA GLU A 87 -17.10 18.53 -4.17
C GLU A 87 -16.26 17.49 -3.42
N ARG A 88 -16.49 17.33 -2.11
CA ARG A 88 -15.82 16.32 -1.28
C ARG A 88 -16.15 14.90 -1.72
N VAL A 89 -17.39 14.67 -2.14
CA VAL A 89 -17.85 13.39 -2.70
C VAL A 89 -17.27 13.16 -4.09
N ASP A 90 -17.28 14.15 -4.96
CA ASP A 90 -16.77 14.05 -6.34
C ASP A 90 -15.26 13.79 -6.36
N ARG A 91 -14.48 14.38 -5.45
CA ARG A 91 -13.04 14.06 -5.28
C ARG A 91 -12.78 12.59 -4.95
N LEU A 92 -13.76 11.86 -4.44
CA LEU A 92 -13.67 10.42 -4.17
C LEU A 92 -14.25 9.59 -5.34
N TYR A 93 -15.49 9.87 -5.73
CA TYR A 93 -16.28 9.04 -6.65
C TYR A 93 -16.23 9.47 -8.12
N GLY A 94 -15.78 10.69 -8.41
CA GLY A 94 -15.77 11.28 -9.74
C GLY A 94 -14.79 10.62 -10.71
N ASN A 95 -14.66 11.25 -11.88
CA ASN A 95 -13.64 10.94 -12.87
C ASN A 95 -13.07 12.28 -13.40
N PRO A 96 -12.01 12.82 -12.78
CA PRO A 96 -11.09 12.16 -11.85
C PRO A 96 -11.64 11.93 -10.43
N GLY A 97 -11.16 10.88 -9.75
CA GLY A 97 -11.56 10.57 -8.36
C GLY A 97 -10.62 9.58 -7.65
N LEU A 98 -10.45 9.71 -6.34
CA LEU A 98 -9.46 8.91 -5.60
C LEU A 98 -9.87 7.44 -5.42
N TYR A 99 -11.16 7.10 -5.35
CA TYR A 99 -11.55 5.71 -5.13
C TYR A 99 -11.19 4.80 -6.28
N ARG A 100 -11.32 5.24 -7.54
CA ARG A 100 -10.88 4.45 -8.70
C ARG A 100 -9.38 4.20 -8.70
N PHE A 101 -8.63 5.23 -8.34
CA PHE A 101 -7.18 5.14 -8.22
C PHE A 101 -6.77 4.15 -7.12
N PHE A 102 -7.27 4.29 -5.89
CA PHE A 102 -6.96 3.35 -4.80
C PHE A 102 -7.57 1.96 -4.99
N ASN A 103 -8.63 1.81 -5.78
CA ASN A 103 -9.26 0.52 -6.05
C ASN A 103 -8.36 -0.41 -6.87
N GLY A 104 -7.55 0.13 -7.78
CA GLY A 104 -6.63 -0.70 -8.59
C GLY A 104 -5.59 -1.43 -7.75
N LEU A 105 -5.02 -0.77 -6.74
CA LEU A 105 -3.88 -1.28 -5.97
C LEU A 105 -4.15 -2.65 -5.29
N PRO A 106 -5.24 -2.87 -4.54
CA PRO A 106 -5.55 -4.19 -3.98
C PRO A 106 -5.88 -5.22 -5.07
N HIS A 107 -6.46 -4.84 -6.21
CA HIS A 107 -6.72 -5.78 -7.30
C HIS A 107 -5.45 -6.28 -7.96
N GLU A 108 -4.49 -5.37 -8.22
CA GLU A 108 -3.18 -5.75 -8.75
C GLU A 108 -2.40 -6.62 -7.73
N PHE A 109 -2.51 -6.31 -6.44
CA PHE A 109 -1.87 -7.10 -5.40
C PHE A 109 -2.48 -8.51 -5.37
N LYS A 110 -3.81 -8.61 -5.41
CA LYS A 110 -4.54 -9.87 -5.46
C LYS A 110 -4.21 -10.66 -6.73
N ALA A 111 -4.04 -10.00 -7.88
CA ALA A 111 -3.64 -10.68 -9.11
C ALA A 111 -2.26 -11.35 -8.98
N LYS A 112 -1.33 -10.72 -8.24
CA LYS A 112 0.02 -11.27 -7.99
C LYS A 112 0.05 -12.36 -6.90
N PHE A 113 -0.76 -12.22 -5.85
CA PHE A 113 -0.66 -13.05 -4.63
C PHE A 113 -1.92 -13.86 -4.29
N GLN A 114 -2.94 -13.82 -5.15
CA GLN A 114 -4.24 -14.52 -5.09
C GLN A 114 -5.20 -14.06 -3.97
N TYR A 115 -4.67 -13.69 -2.81
CA TYR A 115 -5.44 -13.28 -1.64
C TYR A 115 -5.00 -11.92 -1.11
N LEU A 116 -5.89 -11.32 -0.31
CA LEU A 116 -5.59 -10.09 0.44
C LEU A 116 -5.37 -10.39 1.91
N ASP A 117 -6.02 -11.43 2.46
CA ASP A 117 -5.95 -11.79 3.86
C ASP A 117 -4.62 -12.47 4.21
N CYS A 118 -3.97 -12.02 5.28
CA CYS A 118 -2.69 -12.52 5.75
C CYS A 118 -2.77 -14.00 6.12
N ALA A 119 -3.88 -14.46 6.70
CA ALA A 119 -4.10 -15.87 7.00
C ALA A 119 -4.11 -16.71 5.72
N LYS A 120 -4.81 -16.27 4.67
CA LYS A 120 -4.87 -16.97 3.39
C LYS A 120 -3.55 -16.97 2.64
N LEU A 121 -2.85 -15.84 2.65
CA LEU A 121 -1.52 -15.71 2.05
C LEU A 121 -0.47 -16.63 2.69
N ASN A 122 -0.68 -17.05 3.94
CA ASN A 122 0.23 -17.89 4.70
C ASN A 122 -0.38 -19.25 5.08
N GLU A 123 -1.48 -19.67 4.47
CA GLU A 123 -2.23 -20.88 4.90
C GLU A 123 -1.43 -22.18 4.76
N ASN A 124 -0.40 -22.18 3.90
CA ASN A 124 0.46 -23.33 3.65
C ASN A 124 1.66 -23.44 4.61
N TYR A 125 1.81 -22.50 5.56
CA TYR A 125 2.88 -22.53 6.55
C TYR A 125 2.30 -22.89 7.92
N PRO A 126 2.63 -24.08 8.47
CA PRO A 126 2.01 -24.59 9.70
C PRO A 126 2.43 -23.79 10.94
N GLU A 127 3.58 -23.12 10.91
CA GLU A 127 4.12 -22.37 12.03
C GLU A 127 4.35 -20.90 11.66
N TRP A 128 4.04 -20.00 12.59
CA TRP A 128 4.31 -18.57 12.37
C TRP A 128 5.81 -18.25 12.28
N GLN A 129 6.67 -19.08 12.89
CA GLN A 129 8.12 -18.85 12.88
C GLN A 129 8.84 -19.56 11.71
N ASP A 130 8.08 -20.01 10.71
CA ASP A 130 8.60 -20.67 9.51
C ASP A 130 9.42 -19.72 8.63
N LYS A 131 10.64 -20.14 8.27
CA LYS A 131 11.58 -19.36 7.43
C LYS A 131 11.07 -19.15 6.00
N GLU A 132 10.37 -20.12 5.42
CA GLU A 132 9.75 -19.98 4.10
C GLU A 132 8.58 -19.00 4.13
N ARG A 133 7.79 -18.99 5.22
CA ARG A 133 6.77 -17.95 5.45
C ARG A 133 7.41 -16.56 5.47
N PHE A 134 8.51 -16.38 6.21
CA PHE A 134 9.23 -15.11 6.25
C PHE A 134 9.75 -14.70 4.86
N ARG A 135 10.27 -15.63 4.06
CA ARG A 135 10.71 -15.35 2.67
C ARG A 135 9.53 -14.93 1.78
N GLN A 136 8.39 -15.58 1.91
CA GLN A 136 7.17 -15.22 1.18
C GLN A 136 6.66 -13.84 1.60
N CYS A 137 6.63 -13.53 2.90
CA CYS A 137 6.32 -12.19 3.41
C CYS A 137 7.30 -11.15 2.88
N MET A 138 8.60 -11.44 2.84
CA MET A 138 9.60 -10.52 2.28
C MET A 138 9.34 -10.23 0.79
N LYS A 139 8.96 -11.24 -0.01
CA LYS A 139 8.57 -11.04 -1.40
C LYS A 139 7.38 -10.08 -1.52
N MET A 140 6.34 -10.28 -0.70
CA MET A 140 5.17 -9.39 -0.67
C MET A 140 5.52 -7.96 -0.23
N VAL A 141 6.40 -7.79 0.75
CA VAL A 141 6.89 -6.48 1.21
C VAL A 141 7.61 -5.73 0.09
N ILE A 142 8.53 -6.40 -0.61
CA ILE A 142 9.29 -5.80 -1.71
C ILE A 142 8.34 -5.40 -2.85
N GLU A 143 7.47 -6.32 -3.29
CA GLU A 143 6.52 -6.03 -4.36
C GLU A 143 5.54 -4.92 -4.00
N ALA A 144 5.00 -4.92 -2.77
CA ALA A 144 4.09 -3.87 -2.31
C ALA A 144 4.75 -2.49 -2.30
N ALA A 145 6.01 -2.38 -1.90
CA ALA A 145 6.75 -1.11 -1.96
C ALA A 145 7.00 -0.65 -3.40
N GLY A 146 7.34 -1.57 -4.31
CA GLY A 146 7.44 -1.26 -5.73
C GLY A 146 6.12 -0.74 -6.30
N MET A 147 5.02 -1.46 -6.05
CA MET A 147 3.68 -1.08 -6.49
C MET A 147 3.24 0.26 -5.90
N ALA A 148 3.55 0.54 -4.63
CA ALA A 148 3.25 1.83 -4.02
C ALA A 148 3.95 2.98 -4.76
N MET A 149 5.23 2.81 -5.11
CA MET A 149 5.97 3.83 -5.87
C MET A 149 5.46 3.97 -7.31
N GLU A 150 5.13 2.85 -7.97
CA GLU A 150 4.50 2.86 -9.30
C GLU A 150 3.18 3.64 -9.28
N TYR A 151 2.34 3.43 -8.27
CA TYR A 151 1.12 4.20 -8.08
C TYR A 151 1.41 5.67 -7.80
N ILE A 152 2.39 5.98 -6.95
CA ILE A 152 2.78 7.37 -6.70
C ILE A 152 3.17 8.09 -7.99
N ILE A 153 3.96 7.44 -8.86
CA ILE A 153 4.35 7.97 -10.16
C ILE A 153 3.13 8.10 -11.07
N LYS A 154 2.32 7.05 -11.17
CA LYS A 154 1.09 7.03 -11.98
C LYS A 154 0.14 8.17 -11.63
N GLY A 155 -0.12 8.42 -10.35
CA GLY A 155 -0.98 9.52 -9.93
C GLY A 155 -0.42 10.91 -10.28
N LYS A 156 0.91 11.06 -10.35
CA LYS A 156 1.56 12.31 -10.78
C LYS A 156 1.48 12.52 -12.29
N GLU A 157 1.58 11.44 -13.07
CA GLU A 157 1.64 11.49 -14.54
C GLU A 157 0.25 11.45 -15.19
N GLU A 158 -0.64 10.62 -14.68
CA GLU A 158 -1.95 10.33 -15.28
C GLU A 158 -3.13 10.91 -14.49
N GLY A 159 -2.91 11.36 -13.26
CA GLY A 159 -3.98 11.76 -12.35
C GLY A 159 -4.83 10.56 -11.90
N TYR A 160 -6.11 10.81 -11.62
CA TYR A 160 -7.01 9.84 -10.97
C TYR A 160 -8.16 9.42 -11.89
N ILE A 161 -7.88 9.08 -13.15
CA ILE A 161 -8.88 8.77 -14.19
C ILE A 161 -8.99 7.28 -14.52
N GLN A 162 -8.33 6.43 -13.74
CA GLN A 162 -8.25 4.99 -14.01
C GLN A 162 -9.65 4.35 -13.93
N PRO A 163 -9.95 3.30 -14.72
CA PRO A 163 -11.21 2.58 -14.59
C PRO A 163 -11.32 1.93 -13.21
N PHE A 164 -12.54 1.75 -12.71
CA PHE A 164 -12.73 0.93 -11.51
C PHE A 164 -12.49 -0.55 -11.85
N GLY A 165 -11.82 -1.26 -10.96
CA GLY A 165 -11.97 -2.71 -10.85
C GLY A 165 -13.25 -3.08 -10.10
N PRO A 166 -13.46 -4.38 -9.80
CA PRO A 166 -14.58 -4.81 -8.98
C PRO A 166 -14.68 -4.00 -7.68
N ASN A 167 -15.87 -3.45 -7.38
CA ASN A 167 -16.05 -2.57 -6.24
C ASN A 167 -17.46 -2.72 -5.65
N VAL A 168 -17.55 -2.44 -4.35
CA VAL A 168 -18.79 -2.60 -3.57
C VAL A 168 -19.84 -1.51 -3.87
N ALA A 169 -19.47 -0.47 -4.61
CA ALA A 169 -20.34 0.65 -4.95
C ALA A 169 -20.97 0.53 -6.35
N GLY A 170 -20.67 -0.55 -7.10
CA GLY A 170 -21.20 -0.77 -8.45
C GLY A 170 -20.77 0.29 -9.47
N LYS A 171 -19.61 0.92 -9.28
CA LYS A 171 -19.09 1.97 -10.17
C LYS A 171 -18.31 1.38 -11.35
N GLU A 172 -18.39 2.07 -12.49
CA GLU A 172 -17.59 1.82 -13.71
C GLU A 172 -16.34 2.73 -13.77
#